data_AF-A0A0F9JIA9-F1
#
_entry.id   AF-A0A0F9JIA9-F1
#
_cell.length_a   1.000
_cell.length_b   1.000
_cell.length_c   1.000
_cell.angle_alpha   90.00
_cell.angle_beta   90.00
_cell.angle_gamma   90.00
#
_symmetry.space_group_name_H-M   'P 1'
#
loop_
_entity.id
_entity.type
_entity.pdbx_description
1 polymer ?
#
loop_
_entity_poly.entity_id
_entity_poly.type
_entity_poly.pdbx_seq_one_letter_code
_entity_poly.pdbx_strand_id
1 'polypeptide(L)'
;MSNIPLCPFCNEKAIARYGETTTLIGFSTFTDDDGKLHHHDDNCLNQTFSCSNYHSWKLSRRRRCKTKGCDWRGKENCFCHNGKKIDDFCADDVPLVFNHAKSC
;
A
#
# COMPACT_ATOMS: atom_id res chain seq x y z
N MET A 1 -18.93 -3.69 2.00
CA MET A 1 -18.63 -3.15 3.34
C MET A 1 -17.30 -2.44 3.23
N SER A 2 -17.22 -1.16 3.57
CA SER A 2 -15.98 -0.39 3.46
C SER A 2 -15.01 -0.78 4.58
N ASN A 3 -13.79 -1.14 4.19
CA ASN A 3 -12.72 -1.53 5.11
C ASN A 3 -11.88 -0.31 5.48
N ILE A 4 -12.51 0.68 6.12
CA ILE A 4 -11.82 1.89 6.58
C ILE A 4 -10.73 1.51 7.60
N PRO A 5 -9.45 1.85 7.36
CA PRO A 5 -8.40 1.59 8.33
C PRO A 5 -8.64 2.31 9.66
N LEU A 6 -8.36 1.61 10.76
CA LEU A 6 -8.43 2.17 12.11
C LEU A 6 -7.08 2.70 12.55
N CYS A 7 -7.09 3.82 13.26
CA CYS A 7 -5.93 4.43 13.84
C CYS A 7 -5.33 3.50 14.92
N PRO A 8 -4.04 3.14 14.86
CA PRO A 8 -3.45 2.24 15.85
C PRO A 8 -3.31 2.86 17.25
N PHE A 9 -3.49 4.18 17.38
CA PHE A 9 -3.32 4.90 18.65
C PHE A 9 -4.64 5.14 19.39
N CYS A 10 -5.73 5.39 18.66
CA CYS A 10 -7.02 5.75 19.24
C CYS A 10 -8.21 4.99 18.66
N ASN A 11 -7.98 4.04 17.75
CA ASN A 11 -8.99 3.20 17.11
C ASN A 11 -10.07 3.95 16.30
N GLU A 12 -9.92 5.26 16.11
CA GLU A 12 -10.75 6.06 15.22
C GLU A 12 -10.54 5.71 13.75
N LYS A 13 -11.59 5.87 12.94
CA LYS A 13 -11.53 5.67 11.49
C LYS A 13 -10.61 6.69 10.82
N ALA A 14 -9.92 6.26 9.76
CA ALA A 14 -9.24 7.17 8.86
C ALA A 14 -10.25 8.14 8.21
N ILE A 15 -9.90 9.42 8.20
CA ILE A 15 -10.70 10.50 7.58
C ILE A 15 -10.04 11.07 6.33
N ALA A 16 -8.74 10.83 6.16
CA ALA A 16 -8.00 11.22 4.97
C ALA A 16 -6.82 10.28 4.75
N ARG A 17 -6.39 10.22 3.50
CA ARG A 17 -5.13 9.59 3.10
C ARG A 17 -4.35 10.51 2.18
N TYR A 18 -3.04 10.38 2.19
CA TYR A 18 -2.10 11.23 1.47
C TYR A 18 -1.12 10.36 0.71
N GLY A 19 -0.79 10.77 -0.52
CA GLY A 19 0.36 10.38 -1.34
C GLY A 19 0.83 8.92 -1.28
N GLU A 20 0.95 8.28 -2.43
CA GLU A 20 1.61 6.96 -2.51
C GLU A 20 3.13 7.14 -2.66
N THR A 21 3.91 6.35 -1.91
CA THR A 21 5.37 6.28 -2.04
C THR A 21 5.80 4.84 -2.24
N THR A 22 6.82 4.60 -3.07
CA THR A 22 7.34 3.26 -3.32
C THR A 22 8.81 3.20 -2.96
N THR A 23 9.26 2.14 -2.29
CA THR A 23 10.70 1.90 -2.10
C THR A 23 11.35 1.57 -3.45
N LEU A 24 12.63 1.91 -3.62
CA LEU A 24 13.35 1.71 -4.89
C LEU A 24 14.52 0.73 -4.69
N ILE A 25 14.25 -0.49 -4.24
CA ILE A 25 15.29 -1.51 -3.95
C ILE A 25 15.49 -2.44 -5.17
N GLY A 26 15.02 -2.02 -6.35
CA GLY A 26 14.96 -2.85 -7.55
C GLY A 26 13.86 -3.92 -7.45
N PHE A 27 13.56 -4.53 -8.60
CA PHE A 27 12.68 -5.70 -8.68
C PHE A 27 13.03 -6.52 -9.93
N SER A 28 12.59 -7.78 -9.95
CA SER A 28 12.82 -8.67 -11.08
C SER A 28 11.56 -8.83 -11.92
N THR A 29 11.76 -8.91 -13.22
CA THR A 29 10.76 -9.33 -14.21
C THR A 29 11.31 -10.54 -14.96
N PHE A 30 10.45 -11.50 -15.25
CA PHE A 30 10.82 -12.69 -16.02
C PHE A 30 9.66 -13.13 -16.91
N THR A 31 9.97 -13.89 -17.95
CA THR A 31 8.98 -14.50 -18.84
C THR A 31 8.95 -16.00 -18.58
N ASP A 32 7.77 -16.58 -18.44
CA ASP A 32 7.60 -18.03 -18.27
C ASP A 32 7.60 -18.78 -19.62
N ASP A 33 7.49 -20.11 -19.57
CA ASP A 33 7.45 -20.98 -20.75
C ASP A 33 6.23 -20.73 -21.65
N ASP A 34 5.16 -20.13 -21.12
CA ASP A 34 3.98 -19.72 -21.88
C ASP A 34 4.17 -18.34 -22.55
N GLY A 35 5.35 -17.72 -22.42
CA GLY A 35 5.63 -16.39 -22.94
C GLY A 35 4.98 -15.26 -22.14
N LYS A 36 4.47 -15.51 -20.93
CA LYS A 36 3.82 -14.48 -20.10
C LYS A 36 4.85 -13.75 -19.24
N LEU A 37 4.80 -12.42 -19.27
CA LEU A 37 5.64 -11.58 -18.43
C LEU A 37 5.11 -11.56 -16.99
N HIS A 38 6.01 -11.75 -16.02
CA HIS A 38 5.73 -11.68 -14.58
C HIS A 38 6.44 -10.48 -13.96
N HIS A 39 5.75 -9.82 -13.02
CA HIS A 39 6.26 -8.69 -12.26
C HIS A 39 6.26 -9.02 -10.77
N HIS A 40 7.38 -9.52 -10.25
CA HIS A 40 7.55 -9.84 -8.84
C HIS A 40 8.25 -8.67 -8.14
N ASP A 41 7.45 -7.64 -7.81
CA ASP A 41 7.93 -6.43 -7.16
C ASP A 41 7.61 -6.43 -5.66
N ASP A 42 8.64 -6.68 -4.85
CA ASP A 42 8.55 -6.71 -3.39
C ASP A 42 8.61 -5.34 -2.72
N ASN A 43 8.76 -4.26 -3.49
CA ASN A 43 8.86 -2.92 -2.95
C ASN A 43 7.63 -2.56 -2.10
N CYS A 44 7.89 -1.81 -1.04
CA CYS A 44 6.84 -1.31 -0.16
C CYS A 44 6.15 -0.15 -0.83
N LEU A 45 4.85 -0.32 -1.07
CA LEU A 45 3.97 0.70 -1.59
C LEU A 45 3.22 1.33 -0.41
N ASN A 46 3.65 2.48 0.07
CA ASN A 46 3.15 3.07 1.31
C ASN A 46 2.18 4.21 1.04
N GLN A 47 1.16 4.30 1.87
CA GLN A 47 0.23 5.41 1.91
C GLN A 47 0.07 5.89 3.35
N THR A 48 -0.03 7.20 3.54
CA THR A 48 -0.21 7.79 4.87
C THR A 48 -1.69 8.05 5.11
N PHE A 49 -2.18 7.71 6.28
CA PHE A 49 -3.55 7.93 6.74
C PHE A 49 -3.58 8.87 7.93
N SER A 50 -4.68 9.57 8.12
CA SER A 50 -4.95 10.37 9.32
C SER A 50 -6.36 10.14 9.86
N CYS A 51 -6.51 10.34 11.17
CA CYS A 51 -7.80 10.27 11.87
C CYS A 51 -8.20 11.65 12.42
N SER A 52 -9.40 11.75 12.97
CA SER A 52 -9.94 12.97 13.61
C SER A 52 -9.12 13.47 14.81
N ASN A 53 -8.34 12.59 15.44
CA ASN A 53 -7.47 12.91 16.58
C ASN A 53 -6.05 13.35 16.16
N TYR A 54 -5.85 13.79 14.92
CA TYR A 54 -4.58 14.29 14.38
C TYR A 54 -3.41 13.29 14.35
N HIS A 55 -3.63 12.01 14.67
CA HIS A 55 -2.63 10.97 14.46
C HIS A 55 -2.47 10.68 12.96
N SER A 56 -1.24 10.40 12.55
CA SER A 56 -0.93 9.87 11.23
C SER A 56 -0.20 8.54 11.32
N TRP A 57 -0.50 7.62 10.41
CA TRP A 57 0.16 6.32 10.32
C TRP A 57 0.31 5.88 8.87
N LYS A 58 1.22 4.94 8.64
CA LYS A 58 1.50 4.40 7.32
C LYS A 58 0.98 2.97 7.22
N LEU A 59 0.36 2.66 6.09
CA LEU A 59 0.07 1.31 5.68
C LEU A 59 0.77 1.05 4.35
N SER A 60 1.12 -0.21 4.11
CA SER A 60 1.68 -0.63 2.82
C SER A 60 0.79 -1.65 2.14
N ARG A 61 0.61 -1.52 0.82
CA ARG A 61 -0.12 -2.49 0.02
C ARG A 61 0.77 -3.65 -0.40
N ARG A 62 0.26 -4.86 -0.21
CA ARG A 62 0.87 -6.10 -0.69
C ARG A 62 0.68 -6.19 -2.19
N ARG A 63 1.79 -6.33 -2.92
CA ARG A 63 1.75 -6.54 -4.37
C ARG A 63 1.46 -8.00 -4.68
N ARG A 64 0.83 -8.22 -5.83
CA ARG A 64 0.55 -9.54 -6.41
C ARG A 64 0.95 -9.50 -7.88
N CYS A 65 1.36 -10.63 -8.41
CA CYS A 65 1.58 -10.73 -9.84
C CYS A 65 0.22 -10.59 -10.55
N LYS A 66 0.15 -9.79 -11.61
CA LYS A 66 -1.08 -9.59 -12.40
C LYS A 66 -1.29 -10.68 -13.45
N THR A 67 -0.28 -11.53 -13.64
CA THR A 67 -0.29 -12.60 -14.62
C THR A 67 -1.25 -13.70 -14.19
N LYS A 68 -2.21 -14.04 -15.06
CA LYS A 68 -3.25 -15.03 -14.77
C LYS A 68 -2.62 -16.39 -14.45
N GLY A 69 -2.96 -16.95 -13.29
CA GLY A 69 -2.43 -18.23 -12.81
C GLY A 69 -1.13 -18.12 -12.01
N CYS A 70 -0.59 -16.92 -11.80
CA CYS A 70 0.55 -16.70 -10.91
C CYS A 70 0.07 -16.38 -9.49
N ASP A 71 0.39 -17.25 -8.54
CA ASP A 71 0.03 -17.09 -7.12
C ASP A 71 1.08 -16.32 -6.30
N TRP A 72 2.07 -15.71 -6.97
CA TRP A 72 3.08 -14.92 -6.28
C TRP A 72 2.46 -13.73 -5.54
N ARG A 73 2.85 -13.61 -4.28
CA ARG A 73 2.50 -12.52 -3.37
C ARG A 73 3.77 -11.93 -2.81
N GLY A 74 3.84 -10.60 -2.82
CA GLY A 74 4.95 -9.89 -2.20
C GLY A 74 4.99 -10.09 -0.69
N LYS A 75 6.13 -9.74 -0.08
CA LYS A 75 6.39 -9.88 1.36
C LYS A 75 5.26 -9.37 2.23
N GLU A 76 4.98 -10.09 3.32
CA GLU A 76 3.94 -9.72 4.28
C GLU A 76 4.25 -8.43 5.04
N ASN A 77 5.52 -8.10 5.25
CA ASN A 77 5.94 -6.97 6.08
C ASN A 77 6.84 -6.03 5.29
N CYS A 78 6.88 -4.77 5.72
CA CYS A 78 7.82 -3.77 5.24
C CYS A 78 9.01 -3.62 6.19
N PHE A 79 10.17 -3.26 5.65
CA PHE A 79 11.31 -2.85 6.46
C PHE A 79 11.16 -1.40 6.98
N CYS A 80 10.35 -0.58 6.31
CA CYS A 80 10.25 0.86 6.58
C CYS A 80 9.23 1.25 7.65
N HIS A 81 8.37 0.33 8.07
CA HIS A 81 7.45 0.51 9.19
C HIS A 81 6.98 -0.85 9.72
N ASN A 82 6.52 -0.87 10.98
CA ASN A 82 5.91 -2.06 11.57
C ASN A 82 4.50 -2.29 11.02
N GLY A 83 4.05 -3.55 11.03
CA GLY A 83 2.71 -3.95 10.60
C GLY A 83 2.69 -4.73 9.28
N LYS A 84 1.65 -5.57 9.13
CA LYS A 84 1.45 -6.37 7.93
C LYS A 84 0.95 -5.49 6.78
N LYS A 85 1.43 -5.77 5.57
CA LYS A 85 0.90 -5.20 4.34
C LYS A 85 -0.55 -5.63 4.14
N ILE A 86 -1.39 -4.68 3.74
CA ILE A 86 -2.81 -4.89 3.40
C ILE A 86 -2.97 -5.21 1.92
N ASP A 87 -4.07 -5.84 1.52
CA ASP A 87 -4.24 -6.23 0.11
C ASP A 87 -4.70 -5.09 -0.80
N ASP A 88 -5.41 -4.09 -0.27
CA ASP A 88 -5.86 -2.94 -1.06
C ASP A 88 -6.05 -1.69 -0.21
N PHE A 89 -5.78 -0.52 -0.81
CA PHE A 89 -6.15 0.79 -0.29
C PHE A 89 -7.56 1.19 -0.73
N CYS A 90 -8.05 0.75 -1.88
CA CYS A 90 -9.22 1.36 -2.53
C CYS A 90 -10.59 0.90 -1.99
N ALA A 91 -10.63 -0.06 -1.06
CA ALA A 91 -11.87 -0.59 -0.50
C ALA A 91 -12.37 0.19 0.74
N ASP A 92 -11.78 1.35 1.02
CA ASP A 92 -11.91 2.04 2.31
C ASP A 92 -12.79 3.30 2.29
N ASP A 93 -13.33 3.77 1.16
CA ASP A 93 -14.07 5.06 1.06
C ASP A 93 -13.31 6.28 1.64
N VAL A 94 -12.00 6.17 1.89
CA VAL A 94 -11.20 7.27 2.48
C VAL A 94 -10.75 8.22 1.37
N PRO A 95 -11.03 9.54 1.48
CA PRO A 95 -10.67 10.49 0.44
C PRO A 95 -9.14 10.63 0.32
N LEU A 96 -8.63 10.51 -0.91
CA LEU A 96 -7.23 10.82 -1.22
C LEU A 96 -7.06 12.34 -1.31
N VAL A 97 -6.34 12.90 -0.36
CA VAL A 97 -5.94 14.30 -0.35
C VAL A 97 -4.64 14.43 -1.14
N PHE A 98 -4.75 14.92 -2.39
CA PHE A 98 -3.60 15.34 -3.18
C PHE A 98 -3.04 16.59 -2.53
N ASN A 99 -2.01 16.43 -1.70
CA ASN A 99 -1.43 17.54 -0.97
C ASN A 99 -0.60 18.42 -1.94
N HIS A 100 -1.25 19.37 -2.61
CA HIS A 100 -0.59 20.41 -3.44
C HIS A 100 0.08 21.50 -2.59
N ALA A 101 -0.16 21.54 -1.27
CA ALA A 101 0.26 22.62 -0.37
C ALA A 101 1.62 22.40 0.34
N LYS A 102 2.44 21.45 -0.12
CA LYS A 102 3.88 21.38 0.22
C LYS A 102 4.76 21.75 -0.97
N SER A 103 4.35 22.75 -1.72
CA SER A 103 5.27 23.55 -2.53
C SER A 103 5.54 24.79 -1.66
N CYS A 104 6.77 24.91 -1.16
CA CYS A 104 7.21 26.08 -0.39
C CYS A 104 6.94 27.39 -1.13
#